data_AF-W2CZ05-F1
#
_entry.id   AF-W2CZ05-F1
#
_cell.length_a   1.000
_cell.length_b   1.000
_cell.length_c   1.000
_cell.angle_alpha   90.00
_cell.angle_beta   90.00
_cell.angle_gamma   90.00
#
_symmetry.space_group_name_H-M   'P 1'
#
loop_
_entity.id
_entity.type
_entity.pdbx_description
1 polymer ?
#
loop_
_entity_poly.entity_id
_entity_poly.type
_entity_poly.pdbx_seq_one_letter_code
_entity_poly.pdbx_strand_id
1 'polypeptide(L)'
;EQQGINKGYKTSIRDDWYVIPSIKISDALFLRRNNLYPKFVLNDAQAYTTDTMHRVFIKEGVNREAFVVSYYNSLSFAFAEILGRNFGGGVLELMPSEVEGVYLPYREENAKLFEKVDQMVRDKKTADEILDFTDKEMLQKGMGFFETETKMARSIWYKLMGRRLNRETLEKAVPEEKGEIKKTVARVKQLNFFDVLQQYPENIVENAPVVQPAKKQDPDGKWIKTCSSA
;
A
#
# COMPACT_ATOMS: atom_id res chain seq x y z
N GLU A 1 1.49 3.77 43.25
CA GLU A 1 2.86 4.29 43.48
C GLU A 1 3.79 3.30 44.17
N GLN A 2 3.36 2.59 45.23
CA GLN A 2 4.21 1.60 45.92
C GLN A 2 4.81 0.52 45.00
N GLN A 3 4.11 0.11 43.93
CA GLN A 3 4.62 -0.86 42.95
C GLN A 3 5.51 -0.24 41.84
N GLY A 4 5.79 1.07 41.89
CA GLY A 4 6.64 1.75 40.90
C GLY A 4 6.05 1.95 39.51
N ILE A 5 4.77 1.60 39.29
CA ILE A 5 4.08 1.70 37.99
C ILE A 5 4.07 3.14 37.43
N ASN A 6 4.05 4.15 38.30
CA ASN A 6 4.13 5.56 37.93
C ASN A 6 5.50 5.97 37.33
N LYS A 7 6.52 5.11 37.41
CA LYS A 7 7.84 5.33 36.80
C LYS A 7 8.01 4.63 35.44
N GLY A 8 6.98 3.92 34.95
CA GLY A 8 7.00 3.32 33.62
C GLY A 8 7.15 4.37 32.52
N TYR A 9 7.66 3.98 31.35
CA TYR A 9 8.02 4.93 30.27
C TYR A 9 6.91 5.95 29.92
N LYS A 10 5.64 5.51 29.80
CA LYS A 10 4.53 6.41 29.43
C LYS A 10 4.12 7.35 30.57
N THR A 11 4.20 6.87 31.82
CA THR A 11 3.84 7.63 33.02
C THR A 11 4.97 8.53 33.51
N SER A 12 6.21 8.29 33.06
CA SER A 12 7.38 9.11 33.41
C SER A 12 7.64 10.26 32.45
N ILE A 13 7.19 10.16 31.18
CA ILE A 13 7.38 11.22 30.17
C ILE A 13 6.15 12.11 29.97
N ARG A 14 5.06 11.88 30.72
CA ARG A 14 3.81 12.65 30.62
C ARG A 14 3.23 12.91 32.01
N ASP A 15 2.84 14.15 32.26
CA ASP A 15 2.14 14.54 33.49
C ASP A 15 0.74 13.89 33.54
N ASP A 16 -0.02 14.00 32.46
CA ASP A 16 -1.32 13.33 32.29
C ASP A 16 -1.24 12.19 31.26
N TRP A 17 -0.84 11.00 31.71
CA TRP A 17 -0.65 9.83 30.84
C TRP A 17 -1.92 9.39 30.07
N TYR A 18 -3.10 9.71 30.60
CA TYR A 18 -4.41 9.37 30.03
C TYR A 18 -4.90 10.39 28.99
N VAL A 19 -4.30 11.59 28.94
CA VAL A 19 -4.64 12.62 27.96
C VAL A 19 -3.91 12.34 26.64
N ILE A 20 -4.64 12.42 25.53
CA ILE A 20 -4.09 12.18 24.19
C ILE A 20 -3.42 13.47 23.70
N PRO A 21 -2.10 13.48 23.48
CA PRO A 21 -1.35 14.72 23.26
C PRO A 21 -1.49 15.33 21.85
N SER A 22 -1.99 14.58 20.86
CA SER A 22 -2.00 15.00 19.45
C SER A 22 -3.41 14.89 18.84
N ILE A 23 -4.21 15.93 19.10
CA ILE A 23 -5.55 16.13 18.54
C ILE A 23 -5.48 17.08 17.34
N LYS A 24 -4.90 16.61 16.23
CA LYS A 24 -4.90 17.35 14.96
C LYS A 24 -5.91 16.75 14.00
N ILE A 25 -6.71 17.62 13.39
CA ILE A 25 -7.56 17.27 12.25
C ILE A 25 -6.67 17.23 11.02
N SER A 26 -6.75 16.15 10.24
CA SER A 26 -5.98 15.93 9.02
C SER A 26 -6.85 16.09 7.78
N ASP A 27 -6.24 16.33 6.62
CA ASP A 27 -6.96 16.54 5.35
C ASP A 27 -7.57 15.24 4.80
N ALA A 28 -6.86 14.13 5.01
CA ALA A 28 -7.28 12.81 4.56
C ALA A 28 -6.92 11.75 5.60
N LEU A 29 -7.47 10.54 5.41
CA LEU A 29 -7.33 9.42 6.32
C LEU A 29 -7.03 8.15 5.52
N PHE A 30 -5.96 7.45 5.89
CA PHE A 30 -5.56 6.18 5.28
C PHE A 30 -5.76 5.05 6.27
N LEU A 31 -6.54 4.03 5.93
CA LEU A 31 -6.81 2.91 6.85
C LEU A 31 -5.55 2.12 7.13
N ARG A 32 -5.24 1.95 8.42
CA ARG A 32 -4.03 1.24 8.87
C ARG A 32 -4.13 -0.27 8.67
N ARG A 33 -5.26 -0.89 9.06
CA ARG A 33 -5.47 -2.35 9.04
C ARG A 33 -6.61 -2.72 8.11
N ASN A 34 -6.35 -3.65 7.21
CA ASN A 34 -7.23 -3.94 6.08
C ASN A 34 -7.31 -5.43 5.80
N ASN A 35 -8.49 -5.87 5.36
CA ASN A 35 -8.69 -7.24 4.89
C ASN A 35 -8.35 -7.37 3.41
N LEU A 36 -8.92 -6.54 2.53
CA LEU A 36 -8.67 -6.65 1.09
C LEU A 36 -7.60 -5.67 0.63
N TYR A 37 -7.86 -4.38 0.83
CA TYR A 37 -6.97 -3.30 0.45
C TYR A 37 -7.18 -2.10 1.38
N PRO A 38 -6.18 -1.22 1.57
CA PRO A 38 -6.35 0.02 2.31
C PRO A 38 -7.32 0.98 1.65
N LYS A 39 -8.20 1.59 2.44
CA LYS A 39 -9.03 2.70 1.97
C LYS A 39 -8.35 4.03 2.26
N PHE A 40 -8.40 4.93 1.29
CA PHE A 40 -7.86 6.28 1.42
C PHE A 40 -8.97 7.28 1.12
N VAL A 41 -9.31 8.13 2.10
CA VAL A 41 -10.50 8.99 2.03
C VAL A 41 -10.16 10.41 2.45
N LEU A 42 -10.84 11.40 1.83
CA LEU A 42 -10.81 12.78 2.31
C LEU A 42 -11.56 12.89 3.64
N ASN A 43 -11.11 13.81 4.49
CA ASN A 43 -11.70 14.07 5.80
C ASN A 43 -12.53 15.37 5.81
N ASP A 44 -13.49 15.46 4.89
CA ASP A 44 -14.36 16.65 4.78
C ASP A 44 -15.24 16.85 6.01
N ALA A 45 -15.53 15.77 6.74
CA ALA A 45 -16.23 15.81 8.02
C ALA A 45 -15.40 16.42 9.16
N GLN A 46 -14.12 16.75 8.93
CA GLN A 46 -13.20 17.30 9.93
C GLN A 46 -13.12 16.40 11.19
N ALA A 47 -13.19 15.08 10.96
CA ALA A 47 -13.26 14.10 12.03
C ALA A 47 -11.89 13.88 12.67
N TYR A 48 -11.90 13.66 13.99
CA TYR A 48 -10.75 13.13 14.70
C TYR A 48 -10.67 11.62 14.51
N THR A 49 -9.48 11.10 14.29
CA THR A 49 -9.22 9.66 14.23
C THR A 49 -8.46 9.18 15.46
N THR A 50 -8.68 7.92 15.83
CA THR A 50 -7.82 7.14 16.73
C THR A 50 -6.66 6.52 15.95
N ASP A 51 -6.01 5.49 16.50
CA ASP A 51 -4.92 4.73 15.88
C ASP A 51 -5.38 3.76 14.76
N THR A 52 -6.66 3.75 14.42
CA THR A 52 -7.28 2.94 13.35
C THR A 52 -6.90 3.45 11.95
N MET A 53 -6.69 4.75 11.80
CA MET A 53 -6.37 5.39 10.52
C MET A 53 -5.16 6.31 10.70
N HIS A 54 -4.32 6.36 9.70
CA HIS A 54 -3.25 7.35 9.62
C HIS A 54 -3.82 8.68 9.21
N ARG A 55 -3.37 9.72 9.90
CA ARG A 55 -3.64 11.12 9.56
C ARG A 55 -2.74 11.51 8.40
N VAL A 56 -3.33 11.93 7.28
CA VAL A 56 -2.60 12.39 6.10
C VAL A 56 -2.78 13.89 5.96
N PHE A 57 -1.66 14.61 5.97
CA PHE A 57 -1.60 16.06 5.74
C PHE A 57 -1.15 16.30 4.31
N ILE A 58 -1.98 16.98 3.53
CA ILE A 58 -1.73 17.21 2.11
C ILE A 58 -0.98 18.54 1.97
N LYS A 59 0.15 18.51 1.26
CA LYS A 59 0.97 19.70 1.05
C LYS A 59 0.18 20.76 0.27
N GLU A 60 0.38 22.03 0.63
CA GLU A 60 -0.20 23.15 -0.10
C GLU A 60 0.15 23.10 -1.61
N GLY A 61 -0.83 23.43 -2.45
CA GLY A 61 -0.73 23.34 -3.91
C GLY A 61 -1.01 21.96 -4.51
N VAL A 62 -1.15 20.90 -3.69
CA VAL A 62 -1.58 19.58 -4.18
C VAL A 62 -3.11 19.50 -4.21
N ASN A 63 -3.68 19.08 -5.33
CA ASN A 63 -5.12 18.86 -5.42
C ASN A 63 -5.51 17.63 -4.59
N ARG A 64 -6.35 17.86 -3.58
CA ARG A 64 -6.74 16.85 -2.57
C ARG A 64 -7.50 15.67 -3.17
N GLU A 65 -8.44 15.95 -4.08
CA GLU A 65 -9.24 14.94 -4.76
C GLU A 65 -8.38 14.07 -5.69
N ALA A 66 -7.56 14.73 -6.51
CA ALA A 66 -6.58 14.05 -7.37
C ALA A 66 -5.65 13.18 -6.53
N PHE A 67 -5.17 13.68 -5.39
CA PHE A 67 -4.25 12.94 -4.51
C PHE A 67 -4.88 11.65 -3.96
N VAL A 68 -6.10 11.74 -3.42
CA VAL A 68 -6.79 10.58 -2.87
C VAL A 68 -7.17 9.58 -3.96
N VAL A 69 -7.78 10.04 -5.06
CA VAL A 69 -8.20 9.11 -6.13
C VAL A 69 -7.00 8.47 -6.84
N SER A 70 -5.84 9.13 -6.83
CA SER A 70 -4.62 8.59 -7.42
C SER A 70 -4.17 7.28 -6.78
N TYR A 71 -4.62 6.97 -5.57
CA TYR A 71 -4.32 5.70 -4.91
C TYR A 71 -5.13 4.51 -5.46
N TYR A 72 -6.30 4.74 -6.04
CA TYR A 72 -7.20 3.68 -6.48
C TYR A 72 -6.80 3.15 -7.86
N ASN A 73 -5.73 2.38 -7.93
CA ASN A 73 -5.28 1.70 -9.16
C ASN A 73 -4.48 0.43 -8.79
N SER A 74 -4.32 -0.48 -9.75
CA SER A 74 -3.71 -1.79 -9.49
C SER A 74 -2.24 -1.68 -9.08
N LEU A 75 -1.51 -0.67 -9.56
CA LEU A 75 -0.11 -0.47 -9.21
C LEU A 75 0.04 -0.05 -7.74
N SER A 76 -0.72 0.95 -7.30
CA SER A 76 -0.72 1.38 -5.89
C SER A 76 -1.18 0.27 -4.94
N PHE A 77 -2.17 -0.53 -5.35
CA PHE A 77 -2.62 -1.68 -4.54
C PHE A 77 -1.53 -2.75 -4.43
N ALA A 78 -0.80 -3.03 -5.51
CA ALA A 78 0.34 -3.93 -5.47
C ALA A 78 1.44 -3.42 -4.53
N PHE A 79 1.77 -2.12 -4.59
CA PHE A 79 2.74 -1.50 -3.67
C PHE A 79 2.30 -1.59 -2.21
N ALA A 80 1.02 -1.31 -1.91
CA ALA A 80 0.50 -1.41 -0.56
C ALA A 80 0.63 -2.84 0.01
N GLU A 81 0.43 -3.85 -0.83
CA GLU A 81 0.55 -5.26 -0.45
C GLU A 81 2.03 -5.71 -0.32
N ILE A 82 2.94 -5.15 -1.13
CA ILE A 82 4.39 -5.41 -1.05
C ILE A 82 4.99 -4.82 0.23
N LEU A 83 4.61 -3.58 0.56
CA LEU A 83 5.18 -2.83 1.67
C LEU A 83 4.49 -3.16 3.00
N GLY A 84 3.24 -3.59 2.96
CA GLY A 84 2.46 -3.88 4.14
C GLY A 84 2.96 -5.10 4.92
N ARG A 85 2.72 -5.06 6.22
CA ARG A 85 3.00 -6.14 7.15
C ARG A 85 1.81 -7.07 7.23
N ASN A 86 2.11 -8.36 7.19
CA ASN A 86 1.11 -9.41 7.27
C ASN A 86 1.05 -9.94 8.69
N PHE A 87 -0.11 -9.80 9.33
CA PHE A 87 -0.39 -10.39 10.62
C PHE A 87 -1.22 -11.67 10.48
N GLY A 88 -1.23 -12.49 11.54
CA GLY A 88 -2.06 -13.70 11.60
C GLY A 88 -3.54 -13.39 11.32
N GLY A 89 -4.25 -14.35 10.72
CA GLY A 89 -5.64 -14.15 10.26
C GLY A 89 -5.76 -13.33 8.97
N GLY A 90 -4.65 -13.10 8.27
CA GLY A 90 -4.65 -12.46 6.95
C GLY A 90 -4.82 -10.94 6.99
N VAL A 91 -4.53 -10.26 8.10
CA VAL A 91 -4.63 -8.79 8.18
C VAL A 91 -3.43 -8.14 7.51
N LEU A 92 -3.70 -7.17 6.61
CA LEU A 92 -2.69 -6.26 6.07
C LEU A 92 -2.61 -5.01 6.94
N GLU A 93 -1.44 -4.71 7.49
CA GLU A 93 -1.18 -3.48 8.23
C GLU A 93 -0.07 -2.67 7.56
N LEU A 94 -0.30 -1.38 7.35
CA LEU A 94 0.75 -0.44 6.96
C LEU A 94 0.95 0.56 8.09
N MET A 95 2.18 0.84 8.50
CA MET A 95 2.59 1.97 9.34
C MET A 95 2.90 3.19 8.45
N PRO A 96 2.99 4.41 9.01
CA PRO A 96 3.20 5.62 8.22
C PRO A 96 4.37 5.54 7.24
N SER A 97 5.52 5.01 7.68
CA SER A 97 6.70 4.83 6.83
C SER A 97 6.48 3.89 5.64
N GLU A 98 5.59 2.90 5.76
CA GLU A 98 5.26 2.00 4.66
C GLU A 98 4.23 2.64 3.72
N VAL A 99 3.30 3.42 4.25
CA VAL A 99 2.37 4.23 3.44
C VAL A 99 3.13 5.24 2.59
N GLU A 100 4.18 5.88 3.12
CA GLU A 100 5.05 6.80 2.39
C GLU A 100 5.76 6.15 1.17
N GLY A 101 5.98 4.83 1.20
CA GLY A 101 6.57 4.09 0.09
C GLY A 101 5.57 3.70 -1.00
N VAL A 102 4.26 3.84 -0.77
CA VAL A 102 3.24 3.45 -1.76
C VAL A 102 3.32 4.39 -2.96
N TYR A 103 3.59 3.83 -4.14
CA TYR A 103 3.61 4.62 -5.36
C TYR A 103 2.21 5.11 -5.71
N LEU A 104 2.07 6.41 -5.98
CA LEU A 104 0.84 7.05 -6.43
C LEU A 104 1.05 7.67 -7.82
N PRO A 105 0.32 7.25 -8.86
CA PRO A 105 0.34 7.89 -10.18
C PRO A 105 -0.38 9.25 -10.17
N TYR A 106 0.11 10.18 -9.35
CA TYR A 106 -0.51 11.49 -9.15
C TYR A 106 -0.45 12.35 -10.40
N ARG A 107 -1.62 12.87 -10.77
CA ARG A 107 -1.83 13.83 -11.84
C ARG A 107 -3.01 14.71 -11.45
N GLU A 108 -2.93 16.02 -11.64
CA GLU A 108 -4.03 16.92 -11.28
C GLU A 108 -5.32 16.57 -12.03
N GLU A 109 -5.21 16.08 -13.27
CA GLU A 109 -6.35 15.67 -14.07
C GLU A 109 -7.09 14.46 -13.51
N ASN A 110 -6.50 13.73 -12.56
CA ASN A 110 -7.18 12.62 -11.87
C ASN A 110 -8.35 13.12 -11.02
N ALA A 111 -8.37 14.40 -10.59
CA ALA A 111 -9.48 14.97 -9.82
C ALA A 111 -10.85 14.73 -10.47
N LYS A 112 -10.93 14.75 -11.81
CA LYS A 112 -12.17 14.46 -12.56
C LYS A 112 -12.76 13.06 -12.33
N LEU A 113 -11.95 12.14 -11.82
CA LEU A 113 -12.35 10.75 -11.53
C LEU A 113 -12.91 10.61 -10.11
N PHE A 114 -12.68 11.60 -9.23
CA PHE A 114 -12.96 11.52 -7.80
C PHE A 114 -14.42 11.20 -7.51
N GLU A 115 -15.36 12.03 -8.00
CA GLU A 115 -16.80 11.84 -7.77
C GLU A 115 -17.28 10.45 -8.21
N LYS A 116 -16.79 9.97 -9.36
CA LYS A 116 -17.16 8.66 -9.89
C LYS A 116 -16.61 7.52 -9.03
N VAL A 117 -15.36 7.60 -8.59
CA VAL A 117 -14.76 6.57 -7.72
C VAL A 117 -15.43 6.58 -6.34
N ASP A 118 -15.70 7.76 -5.77
CA ASP A 118 -16.43 7.88 -4.49
C ASP A 118 -17.81 7.25 -4.59
N GLN A 119 -18.56 7.52 -5.67
CA GLN A 119 -19.85 6.89 -5.92
C GLN A 119 -19.75 5.37 -6.04
N MET A 120 -18.77 4.85 -6.79
CA MET A 120 -18.57 3.40 -6.93
C MET A 120 -18.28 2.73 -5.58
N VAL A 121 -17.48 3.37 -4.72
CA VAL A 121 -17.19 2.88 -3.37
C VAL A 121 -18.46 2.87 -2.50
N ARG A 122 -19.29 3.93 -2.58
CA ARG A 122 -20.57 4.01 -1.85
C ARG A 122 -21.58 2.98 -2.33
N ASP A 123 -21.59 2.70 -3.62
CA ASP A 123 -22.43 1.67 -4.25
C ASP A 123 -21.95 0.24 -3.96
N LYS A 124 -20.89 0.08 -3.16
CA LYS A 124 -20.28 -1.21 -2.79
C LYS A 124 -19.81 -2.01 -4.01
N LYS A 125 -19.35 -1.32 -5.04
CA LYS A 125 -18.68 -1.94 -6.19
C LYS A 125 -17.47 -2.74 -5.73
N THR A 126 -17.16 -3.80 -6.47
CA THR A 126 -15.98 -4.62 -6.17
C THR A 126 -14.70 -3.82 -6.43
N ALA A 127 -13.59 -4.27 -5.84
CA ALA A 127 -12.28 -3.68 -6.12
C ALA A 127 -11.97 -3.77 -7.62
N ASP A 128 -12.24 -4.91 -8.27
CA ASP A 128 -12.00 -5.06 -9.71
C ASP A 128 -12.77 -4.06 -10.54
N GLU A 129 -14.06 -3.84 -10.26
CA GLU A 129 -14.87 -2.87 -11.00
C GLU A 129 -14.28 -1.45 -10.90
N ILE A 130 -13.82 -1.05 -9.71
CA ILE A 130 -13.18 0.25 -9.50
C ILE A 130 -11.87 0.31 -10.28
N LEU A 131 -11.03 -0.71 -10.13
CA LEU A 131 -9.72 -0.75 -10.74
C LEU A 131 -9.81 -0.85 -12.27
N ASP A 132 -10.77 -1.58 -12.85
CA ASP A 132 -10.99 -1.66 -14.31
C ASP A 132 -11.23 -0.27 -14.91
N PHE A 133 -11.98 0.55 -14.18
CA PHE A 133 -12.23 1.93 -14.56
C PHE A 133 -10.97 2.79 -14.38
N THR A 134 -10.36 2.79 -13.20
CA THR A 134 -9.28 3.72 -12.88
C THR A 134 -7.97 3.36 -13.56
N ASP A 135 -7.64 2.08 -13.73
CA ASP A 135 -6.45 1.62 -14.45
C ASP A 135 -6.47 2.10 -15.91
N LYS A 136 -7.63 2.03 -16.56
CA LYS A 136 -7.80 2.52 -17.93
C LYS A 136 -7.61 4.02 -18.02
N GLU A 137 -8.21 4.79 -17.11
CA GLU A 137 -8.14 6.25 -17.16
C GLU A 137 -6.80 6.82 -16.67
N MET A 138 -6.24 6.26 -15.59
CA MET A 138 -5.05 6.78 -14.92
C MET A 138 -3.76 6.17 -15.43
N LEU A 139 -3.68 4.83 -15.51
CA LEU A 139 -2.43 4.16 -15.90
C LEU A 139 -2.27 4.12 -17.42
N GLN A 140 -3.29 3.65 -18.14
CA GLN A 140 -3.19 3.49 -19.59
C GLN A 140 -3.25 4.84 -20.31
N LYS A 141 -4.36 5.57 -20.18
CA LYS A 141 -4.50 6.88 -20.82
C LYS A 141 -3.63 7.96 -20.17
N GLY A 142 -3.47 7.90 -18.85
CA GLY A 142 -2.75 8.92 -18.09
C GLY A 142 -1.23 8.72 -18.07
N MET A 143 -0.72 7.50 -18.00
CA MET A 143 0.74 7.27 -17.96
C MET A 143 1.29 6.56 -19.19
N GLY A 144 0.42 6.14 -20.11
CA GLY A 144 0.82 5.40 -21.31
C GLY A 144 1.15 3.93 -21.04
N PHE A 145 0.71 3.37 -19.91
CA PHE A 145 0.96 1.96 -19.61
C PHE A 145 0.21 1.08 -20.60
N PHE A 146 0.85 -0.01 -21.02
CA PHE A 146 0.19 -1.04 -21.78
C PHE A 146 -0.81 -1.81 -20.90
N GLU A 147 -1.82 -2.38 -21.55
CA GLU A 147 -2.80 -3.23 -20.86
C GLU A 147 -2.11 -4.41 -20.16
N THR A 148 -1.05 -4.95 -20.75
CA THR A 148 -0.24 -6.04 -20.19
C THR A 148 0.46 -5.65 -18.89
N GLU A 149 1.05 -4.45 -18.81
CA GLU A 149 1.70 -3.93 -17.60
C GLU A 149 0.67 -3.70 -16.49
N THR A 150 -0.48 -3.15 -16.86
CA THR A 150 -1.56 -2.90 -15.90
C THR A 150 -2.11 -4.21 -15.33
N LYS A 151 -2.32 -5.23 -16.19
CA LYS A 151 -2.71 -6.58 -15.78
C LYS A 151 -1.64 -7.26 -14.93
N MET A 152 -0.35 -6.98 -15.19
CA MET A 152 0.75 -7.48 -14.38
C MET A 152 0.71 -6.89 -12.96
N ALA A 153 0.50 -5.58 -12.82
CA ALA A 153 0.32 -4.96 -11.50
C ALA A 153 -0.85 -5.60 -10.74
N ARG A 154 -1.98 -5.82 -11.42
CA ARG A 154 -3.14 -6.47 -10.81
C ARG A 154 -2.86 -7.92 -10.40
N SER A 155 -2.15 -8.69 -11.23
CA SER A 155 -1.82 -10.08 -10.90
C SER A 155 -0.85 -10.18 -9.71
N ILE A 156 0.09 -9.24 -9.59
CA ILE A 156 0.98 -9.13 -8.42
C ILE A 156 0.16 -8.90 -7.15
N TRP A 157 -0.76 -7.92 -7.17
CA TRP A 157 -1.63 -7.64 -6.03
C TRP A 157 -2.43 -8.89 -5.62
N TYR A 158 -3.10 -9.55 -6.58
CA TYR A 158 -3.86 -10.77 -6.30
C TYR A 158 -3.02 -11.90 -5.73
N LYS A 159 -1.82 -12.12 -6.27
CA LYS A 159 -0.92 -13.18 -5.83
C LYS A 159 -0.47 -12.95 -4.39
N LEU A 160 -0.12 -11.73 -4.03
CA LEU A 160 0.34 -11.38 -2.69
C LEU A 160 -0.81 -11.38 -1.67
N MET A 161 -1.94 -10.75 -2.01
CA MET A 161 -3.16 -10.78 -1.19
C MET A 161 -3.63 -12.22 -0.95
N GLY A 162 -3.65 -13.05 -2.00
CA GLY A 162 -4.03 -14.46 -1.89
C GLY A 162 -3.11 -15.24 -0.95
N ARG A 163 -1.80 -14.97 -0.95
CA ARG A 163 -0.86 -15.57 0.00
C ARG A 163 -1.13 -15.14 1.44
N ARG A 164 -1.45 -13.86 1.66
CA ARG A 164 -1.77 -13.32 2.98
C ARG A 164 -3.05 -13.94 3.54
N LEU A 165 -4.12 -13.97 2.75
CA LEU A 165 -5.42 -14.47 3.18
C LEU A 165 -5.43 -15.99 3.41
N ASN A 166 -4.66 -16.75 2.63
CA ASN A 166 -4.63 -18.21 2.72
C ASN A 166 -3.52 -18.77 3.64
N ARG A 167 -2.86 -17.93 4.45
CA ARG A 167 -1.75 -18.38 5.31
C ARG A 167 -2.17 -19.37 6.41
N GLU A 168 -3.46 -19.46 6.72
CA GLU A 168 -4.03 -20.37 7.72
C GLU A 168 -3.83 -21.87 7.43
N THR A 169 -3.46 -22.26 6.20
CA THR A 169 -3.40 -23.68 5.81
C THR A 169 -1.99 -24.31 5.93
N LEU A 170 -0.91 -23.53 6.04
CA LEU A 170 0.46 -24.09 6.01
C LEU A 170 1.05 -24.34 7.40
N GLU A 171 0.62 -23.61 8.44
CA GLU A 171 1.17 -23.75 9.79
C GLU A 171 0.50 -24.90 10.60
N LYS A 172 -0.65 -25.41 10.15
CA LYS A 172 -1.37 -26.54 10.79
C LYS A 172 -1.07 -27.92 10.20
N ALA A 173 -0.18 -28.03 9.21
CA ALA A 173 0.20 -29.32 8.63
C ALA A 173 1.44 -29.90 9.34
N VAL A 174 1.32 -30.24 10.62
CA VAL A 174 2.20 -31.23 11.25
C VAL A 174 1.50 -32.59 11.08
N PRO A 175 2.05 -33.55 10.32
CA PRO A 175 1.39 -34.84 10.15
C PRO A 175 1.54 -35.64 11.43
N GLU A 176 0.44 -35.90 12.14
CA GLU A 176 0.38 -37.08 12.99
C GLU A 176 0.22 -38.32 12.09
N GLU A 177 1.29 -39.11 11.99
CA GLU A 177 1.22 -40.43 11.37
C GLU A 177 0.36 -41.36 12.23
N LYS A 178 -0.65 -41.98 11.60
CA LYS A 178 -0.83 -43.44 11.53
C LYS A 178 -2.06 -43.82 10.70
N GLY A 179 -1.85 -44.70 9.73
CA GLY A 179 -2.91 -45.53 9.15
C GLY A 179 -3.14 -45.33 7.66
N GLU A 180 -2.78 -46.35 6.88
CA GLU A 180 -3.05 -46.59 5.46
C GLU A 180 -4.24 -45.81 4.84
N ILE A 181 -3.96 -44.91 3.89
CA ILE A 181 -4.86 -44.69 2.75
C ILE A 181 -4.05 -44.82 1.47
N LYS A 182 -4.15 -46.00 0.87
CA LYS A 182 -3.60 -46.36 -0.43
C LYS A 182 -4.23 -45.51 -1.54
N LYS A 183 -3.35 -44.97 -2.40
CA LYS A 183 -3.54 -44.80 -3.86
C LYS A 183 -4.75 -43.97 -4.34
N THR A 184 -4.85 -42.69 -3.97
CA THR A 184 -5.63 -41.72 -4.78
C THR A 184 -4.97 -40.35 -4.91
N VAL A 185 -3.96 -40.01 -4.08
CA VAL A 185 -3.34 -38.67 -4.07
C VAL A 185 -2.06 -38.62 -4.93
N ALA A 186 -2.13 -39.10 -6.18
CA ALA A 186 -0.99 -39.10 -7.10
C ALA A 186 -1.00 -37.93 -8.12
N ARG A 187 -1.88 -36.92 -7.97
CA ARG A 187 -2.03 -35.85 -8.98
C ARG A 187 -2.00 -34.40 -8.47
N VAL A 188 -1.54 -34.16 -7.25
CA VAL A 188 -1.14 -32.80 -6.84
C VAL A 188 0.34 -32.83 -6.50
N LYS A 189 1.16 -33.19 -7.49
CA LYS A 189 2.59 -32.89 -7.43
C LYS A 189 2.73 -31.39 -7.63
N GLN A 190 3.08 -30.71 -6.54
CA GLN A 190 3.98 -29.57 -6.48
C GLN A 190 4.22 -28.92 -7.85
N LEU A 191 3.51 -27.83 -8.14
CA LEU A 191 4.02 -26.85 -9.09
C LEU A 191 5.38 -26.41 -8.54
N ASN A 192 6.43 -26.80 -9.25
CA ASN A 192 7.79 -26.52 -8.85
C ASN A 192 7.95 -25.00 -8.89
N PHE A 193 8.53 -24.42 -7.83
CA PHE A 193 8.70 -22.97 -7.70
C PHE A 193 9.37 -22.34 -8.95
N PHE A 194 10.23 -23.11 -9.61
CA PHE A 194 10.92 -22.74 -10.85
C PHE A 194 10.03 -22.74 -12.10
N ASP A 195 8.96 -23.56 -12.16
CA ASP A 195 8.03 -23.59 -13.30
C ASP A 195 7.21 -22.29 -13.39
N VAL A 196 6.97 -21.65 -12.23
CA VAL A 196 6.30 -20.35 -12.14
C VAL A 196 7.22 -19.21 -12.59
N LEU A 197 8.53 -19.34 -12.39
CA LEU A 197 9.52 -18.34 -12.81
C LEU A 197 9.75 -18.38 -14.33
N GLN A 198 9.71 -19.56 -14.95
CA GLN A 198 9.84 -19.72 -16.40
C GLN A 198 8.69 -19.11 -17.22
N GLN A 199 7.56 -18.76 -16.58
CA GLN A 199 6.42 -18.11 -17.26
C GLN A 199 6.60 -16.60 -17.45
N TYR A 200 7.61 -16.00 -16.83
CA TYR A 200 7.92 -14.58 -17.02
C TYR A 200 9.08 -14.48 -18.02
N PRO A 201 8.87 -13.91 -19.22
CA PRO A 201 9.99 -13.62 -20.11
C PRO A 201 10.97 -12.72 -19.37
N GLU A 202 12.24 -13.12 -19.36
CA GLU A 202 13.33 -12.45 -18.64
C GLU A 202 13.38 -10.96 -18.95
N ASN A 203 12.81 -10.16 -18.06
CA ASN A 203 13.05 -8.73 -17.92
C ASN A 203 12.59 -8.31 -16.51
N ILE A 204 13.07 -9.01 -15.48
CA ILE A 204 13.20 -8.36 -14.17
C ILE A 204 14.42 -7.45 -14.32
N VAL A 205 14.22 -6.29 -14.93
CA VAL A 205 15.24 -5.25 -14.93
C VAL A 205 15.40 -4.85 -13.48
N GLU A 206 16.60 -5.00 -12.93
CA GLU A 206 16.93 -4.37 -11.66
C GLU A 206 16.50 -2.89 -11.75
N ASN A 207 15.67 -2.44 -10.82
CA ASN A 207 15.38 -1.02 -10.67
C ASN A 207 16.70 -0.34 -10.31
N ALA A 208 17.43 0.15 -11.32
CA ALA A 208 18.52 1.07 -11.09
C ALA A 208 17.89 2.34 -10.51
N PRO A 209 18.22 2.75 -9.28
CA PRO A 209 17.75 4.02 -8.76
C PRO A 209 18.20 5.11 -9.73
N VAL A 210 17.29 6.00 -10.12
CA VAL A 210 17.67 7.24 -10.81
C VAL A 210 18.44 8.08 -9.79
N VAL A 211 19.76 7.91 -9.78
CA VAL A 211 20.66 8.74 -8.98
C VAL A 211 20.62 10.13 -9.60
N GLN A 212 19.88 11.05 -8.98
CA GLN A 212 20.06 12.47 -9.28
C GLN A 212 21.52 12.81 -8.96
N PRO A 213 22.24 13.53 -9.85
CA PRO A 213 23.61 13.91 -9.57
C PRO A 213 23.63 14.71 -8.26
N ALA A 214 24.44 14.24 -7.31
CA ALA A 214 24.63 14.92 -6.03
C ALA A 214 25.01 16.38 -6.30
N LYS A 215 24.26 17.31 -5.72
CA LYS A 215 24.65 18.72 -5.75
C LYS A 215 25.96 18.85 -4.98
N LYS A 216 27.07 19.02 -5.71
CA LYS A 216 28.35 19.38 -5.09
C LYS A 216 28.24 20.81 -4.57
N GLN A 217 28.44 20.97 -3.27
CA GLN A 217 28.62 22.26 -2.63
C GLN A 217 30.12 22.59 -2.72
N ASP A 218 30.46 23.70 -3.37
CA ASP A 218 31.80 24.28 -3.28
C ASP A 218 31.98 24.86 -1.86
N PRO A 219 33.18 24.77 -1.23
CA PRO A 219 33.48 25.31 0.11
C PRO A 219 32.95 26.72 0.44
N ASP A 220 32.64 27.56 -0.55
CA ASP A 220 32.13 28.93 -0.35
C ASP A 220 30.60 29.12 -0.48
N GLY A 221 29.82 28.04 -0.52
CA GLY A 221 28.39 28.09 -0.18
C GLY A 221 27.43 28.78 -1.18
N LYS A 222 27.78 28.93 -2.47
CA LYS A 222 26.83 29.38 -3.52
C LYS A 222 26.40 28.24 -4.45
N TRP A 223 25.09 28.14 -4.70
CA TRP A 223 24.51 27.15 -5.64
C TRP A 223 24.74 27.56 -7.10
N ILE A 224 25.38 26.71 -7.89
CA ILE A 224 25.50 26.87 -9.34
C ILE A 224 24.23 26.28 -9.99
N LYS A 225 23.54 27.05 -10.84
CA LYS A 225 22.52 26.52 -11.75
C LYS A 225 23.22 25.86 -12.93
N THR A 226 23.18 24.53 -13.03
CA THR A 226 23.50 23.84 -14.28
C THR A 226 22.21 23.68 -15.09
N CYS A 227 22.08 24.48 -16.15
CA CYS A 227 21.24 24.15 -17.30
C CYS A 227 21.75 22.85 -17.92
N SER A 228 20.85 21.95 -18.28
CA SER A 228 21.09 20.99 -19.36
C SER A 228 19.86 20.91 -20.24
N SER A 229 19.97 21.59 -21.37
CA SER A 229 19.26 21.34 -22.62
C SER A 229 19.65 20.00 -23.22
N ALA A 230 18.66 19.23 -23.65
CA ALA A 230 18.60 18.21 -24.72
C ALA A 230 17.65 17.09 -24.29
#